data_AF-A0A922M6P8-F1
#
_entry.id   AF-A0A922M6P8-F1
#
_cell.length_a   1.000
_cell.length_b   1.000
_cell.length_c   1.000
_cell.angle_alpha   90.00
_cell.angle_beta   90.00
_cell.angle_gamma   90.00
#
_symmetry.space_group_name_H-M   'P 1'
#
loop_
_entity.id
_entity.type
_entity.pdbx_description
1 polymer ?
#
loop_
_entity_poly.entity_id
_entity_poly.type
_entity_poly.pdbx_seq_one_letter_code
_entity_poly.pdbx_strand_id
1 'polypeptide(L)'
;MCPEDRIKIMNEVEIIFHGAATVRFDEPLKTAVEINVRGTREMFKLARGCSKLKAFVHISTAYSNCPQNMIGEEFYESPLPGDKLIDLVETMEEKVINNITPGLLGDFPNTYAYTKAVAENIVKEYSKGLPVALFRPSIVGAAVGLLHVLNCNPKVIADLVPGDMVVNACIATAWKTAKEYPSNHEDAPPPDLTPPVYNYVSSEQRPLTWGELELALIAKY
;
A
#
# COMPACT_ATOMS: atom_id res chain seq x y z
N MET A 1 18.47 -7.42 -11.80
CA MET A 1 18.88 -6.09 -12.28
C MET A 1 20.39 -6.07 -12.37
N CYS A 2 20.96 -5.73 -13.53
CA CYS A 2 22.42 -5.64 -13.65
C CYS A 2 22.94 -4.39 -12.92
N PRO A 3 24.25 -4.34 -12.60
CA PRO A 3 24.85 -3.18 -11.93
C PRO A 3 24.64 -1.87 -12.68
N GLU A 4 24.67 -1.89 -14.02
CA GLU A 4 24.53 -0.71 -14.87
C GLU A 4 23.13 -0.09 -14.74
N ASP A 5 22.08 -0.91 -14.81
CA ASP A 5 20.69 -0.47 -14.63
C ASP A 5 20.49 0.13 -13.23
N ARG A 6 21.08 -0.49 -12.20
CA ARG A 6 20.99 -0.01 -10.83
C ARG A 6 21.62 1.38 -10.68
N ILE A 7 22.81 1.58 -11.23
CA ILE A 7 23.51 2.88 -11.21
C ILE A 7 22.69 3.94 -11.95
N LYS A 8 22.15 3.58 -13.13
CA LYS A 8 21.31 4.48 -13.91
C LYS A 8 20.09 4.94 -13.09
N ILE A 9 19.38 3.99 -12.46
CA ILE A 9 18.22 4.30 -11.61
C ILE A 9 18.63 5.25 -10.47
N MET A 10 19.72 4.95 -9.76
CA MET A 10 20.20 5.77 -8.63
C MET A 10 20.60 7.20 -9.03
N ASN A 11 20.97 7.42 -10.30
CA ASN A 11 21.44 8.72 -10.78
C ASN A 11 20.35 9.54 -11.52
N GLU A 12 19.28 8.89 -11.98
CA GLU A 12 18.30 9.51 -12.88
C GLU A 12 16.88 9.55 -12.31
N VAL A 13 16.50 8.63 -11.42
CA VAL A 13 15.12 8.56 -10.92
C VAL A 13 14.81 9.67 -9.91
N GLU A 14 13.77 10.43 -10.21
CA GLU A 14 13.24 11.48 -9.32
C GLU A 14 11.97 11.06 -8.58
N ILE A 15 11.17 10.17 -9.15
CA ILE A 15 9.89 9.76 -8.58
C ILE A 15 9.77 8.24 -8.61
N ILE A 16 9.42 7.64 -7.48
CA ILE A 16 9.15 6.21 -7.34
C ILE A 16 7.69 6.02 -6.96
N PHE A 17 6.94 5.26 -7.76
CA PHE A 17 5.63 4.73 -7.39
C PHE A 17 5.78 3.25 -7.07
N HIS A 18 5.68 2.89 -5.78
CA HIS A 18 5.79 1.51 -5.34
C HIS A 18 4.41 0.93 -5.04
N GLY A 19 3.79 0.34 -6.07
CA GLY A 19 2.52 -0.38 -5.97
C GLY A 19 2.59 -1.87 -6.30
N ALA A 20 3.79 -2.40 -6.57
CA ALA A 20 3.96 -3.82 -6.82
C ALA A 20 3.62 -4.63 -5.56
N ALA A 21 2.64 -5.52 -5.68
CA ALA A 21 2.18 -6.38 -4.60
C ALA A 21 1.53 -7.65 -5.17
N THR A 22 1.56 -8.75 -4.43
CA THR A 22 0.55 -9.80 -4.61
C THR A 22 -0.73 -9.34 -3.93
N VAL A 23 -1.84 -9.36 -4.68
CA VAL A 23 -3.18 -8.97 -4.24
C VAL A 23 -4.09 -10.19 -4.05
N ARG A 24 -3.51 -11.40 -4.09
CA ARG A 24 -4.24 -12.65 -3.85
C ARG A 24 -4.51 -12.80 -2.35
N PHE A 25 -5.77 -13.03 -1.99
CA PHE A 25 -6.18 -13.16 -0.59
C PHE A 25 -5.81 -14.51 0.03
N ASP A 26 -5.45 -15.49 -0.79
CA ASP A 26 -5.09 -16.86 -0.41
C ASP A 26 -3.60 -17.18 -0.66
N GLU A 27 -2.77 -16.17 -0.96
CA GLU A 27 -1.34 -16.37 -1.16
C GLU A 27 -0.68 -16.90 0.13
N PRO A 28 0.19 -17.93 0.05
CA PRO A 28 0.99 -18.38 1.19
C PRO A 28 1.75 -17.22 1.84
N LEU A 29 1.76 -17.18 3.17
CA LEU A 29 2.28 -16.04 3.92
C LEU A 29 3.75 -15.74 3.57
N LYS A 30 4.58 -16.76 3.36
CA LYS A 30 5.99 -16.60 2.99
C LYS A 30 6.15 -15.81 1.69
N THR A 31 5.41 -16.19 0.64
CA THR A 31 5.38 -15.49 -0.65
C THR A 31 4.82 -14.07 -0.51
N ALA A 32 3.73 -13.91 0.24
CA ALA A 32 3.11 -12.59 0.45
C ALA A 32 4.07 -11.63 1.18
N VAL A 33 4.80 -12.10 2.19
CA VAL A 33 5.82 -11.32 2.92
C VAL A 33 7.00 -10.97 2.02
N GLU A 34 7.49 -11.92 1.21
CA GLU A 34 8.60 -11.67 0.29
C GLU A 34 8.27 -10.54 -0.70
N ILE A 35 7.07 -10.57 -1.28
CA ILE A 35 6.65 -9.58 -2.28
C ILE A 35 6.27 -8.25 -1.61
N ASN A 36 5.33 -8.28 -0.66
CA ASN A 36 4.69 -7.07 -0.15
C ASN A 36 5.53 -6.35 0.92
N VAL A 37 6.25 -7.09 1.77
CA VAL A 37 6.98 -6.53 2.92
C VAL A 37 8.47 -6.38 2.59
N ARG A 38 9.14 -7.49 2.26
CA ARG A 38 10.57 -7.47 1.92
C ARG A 38 10.83 -6.67 0.64
N GLY A 39 10.00 -6.84 -0.40
CA GLY A 39 10.09 -6.02 -1.61
C GLY A 39 10.00 -4.52 -1.31
N THR A 40 9.12 -4.11 -0.40
CA THR A 40 9.03 -2.72 0.06
C THR A 40 10.30 -2.24 0.75
N ARG A 41 10.90 -3.06 1.63
CA ARG A 41 12.19 -2.74 2.28
C ARG A 41 13.31 -2.55 1.25
N GLU A 42 13.42 -3.44 0.27
CA GLU A 42 14.45 -3.35 -0.76
C GLU A 42 14.25 -2.13 -1.68
N MET A 43 13.01 -1.73 -1.94
CA MET A 43 12.70 -0.48 -2.65
C MET A 43 13.15 0.76 -1.86
N PHE A 44 12.98 0.79 -0.53
CA PHE A 44 13.53 1.88 0.28
C PHE A 44 15.05 1.92 0.29
N LYS A 45 15.72 0.76 0.30
CA LYS A 45 17.19 0.69 0.17
C LYS A 45 17.66 1.24 -1.18
N LEU A 46 16.93 0.97 -2.26
CA LEU A 46 17.20 1.55 -3.58
C LEU A 46 16.95 3.06 -3.59
N ALA A 47 15.80 3.50 -3.06
CA ALA A 47 15.40 4.91 -2.99
C ALA A 47 16.42 5.76 -2.22
N ARG A 48 17.01 5.23 -1.14
CA ARG A 48 18.07 5.90 -0.38
C ARG A 48 19.35 6.13 -1.18
N GLY A 49 19.58 5.32 -2.21
CA GLY A 49 20.67 5.51 -3.17
C GLY A 49 20.34 6.50 -4.30
N CYS A 50 19.08 6.95 -4.42
CA CYS A 50 18.65 7.81 -5.51
C CYS A 50 18.95 9.29 -5.19
N SER A 51 20.01 9.82 -5.79
CA SER A 51 20.51 11.18 -5.52
C SER A 51 19.58 12.32 -5.93
N LYS A 52 18.60 12.04 -6.81
CA LYS A 52 17.63 13.02 -7.32
C LYS A 52 16.21 12.76 -6.84
N LEU A 53 16.03 11.88 -5.85
CA LEU A 53 14.70 11.49 -5.40
C LEU A 53 13.94 12.71 -4.84
N LYS A 54 12.79 12.99 -5.44
CA LYS A 54 11.85 14.05 -5.06
C LYS A 54 10.58 13.49 -4.43
N ALA A 55 10.17 12.28 -4.79
CA ALA A 55 9.01 11.63 -4.18
C ALA A 55 9.08 10.11 -4.25
N PHE A 56 8.64 9.46 -3.18
CA PHE A 56 8.36 8.03 -3.10
C PHE A 56 6.91 7.87 -2.63
N VAL A 57 6.05 7.35 -3.48
CA VAL A 57 4.65 7.05 -3.12
C VAL A 57 4.52 5.55 -2.93
N HIS A 58 4.26 5.13 -1.68
CA HIS A 58 3.90 3.74 -1.39
C HIS A 58 2.39 3.55 -1.53
N ILE A 59 1.98 2.61 -2.39
CA ILE A 59 0.57 2.27 -2.58
C ILE A 59 0.22 1.09 -1.66
N SER A 60 -0.50 1.41 -0.59
CA SER A 60 -1.08 0.44 0.34
C SER A 60 -2.54 0.18 -0.04
N THR A 61 -3.44 0.07 0.94
CA THR A 61 -4.87 -0.11 0.74
C THR A 61 -5.64 0.40 1.95
N ALA A 62 -6.85 0.91 1.77
CA ALA A 62 -7.71 1.35 2.87
C ALA A 62 -8.03 0.21 3.87
N TYR A 63 -7.86 -1.05 3.44
CA TYR A 63 -8.10 -2.25 4.24
C TYR A 63 -6.89 -2.74 5.05
N SER A 64 -5.75 -2.04 4.98
CA SER A 64 -4.51 -2.47 5.65
C SER A 64 -4.65 -2.47 7.18
N ASN A 65 -5.60 -1.72 7.72
CA ASN A 65 -5.86 -1.64 9.16
C ASN A 65 -7.29 -2.07 9.50
N CYS A 66 -7.87 -3.00 8.72
CA CYS A 66 -9.25 -3.47 8.87
C CYS A 66 -9.64 -4.11 10.22
N PRO A 67 -8.74 -4.55 11.12
CA PRO A 67 -9.13 -4.88 12.48
C PRO A 67 -9.58 -3.67 13.31
N GLN A 68 -9.25 -2.44 12.89
CA GLN A 68 -9.70 -1.21 13.55
C GLN A 68 -11.13 -0.86 13.14
N ASN A 69 -11.89 -0.29 14.07
CA ASN A 69 -13.26 0.16 13.81
C ASN A 69 -13.32 1.42 12.92
N MET A 70 -12.33 2.31 13.06
CA MET A 70 -12.21 3.56 12.32
C MET A 70 -10.76 3.73 11.88
N ILE A 71 -10.55 4.02 10.60
CA ILE A 71 -9.21 4.13 9.99
C ILE A 71 -9.04 5.55 9.45
N GLY A 72 -8.27 6.36 10.16
CA GLY A 72 -7.86 7.71 9.76
C GLY A 72 -6.60 7.72 8.89
N GLU A 73 -6.18 8.94 8.53
CA GLU A 73 -4.96 9.24 7.78
C GLU A 73 -3.73 9.26 8.70
N GLU A 74 -3.47 8.15 9.36
CA GLU A 74 -2.34 7.97 10.27
C GLU A 74 -1.72 6.58 10.14
N PHE A 75 -0.52 6.39 10.68
CA PHE A 75 0.10 5.08 10.81
C PHE A 75 -0.39 4.37 12.08
N TYR A 76 -0.81 3.12 11.92
CA TYR A 76 -1.22 2.26 13.01
C TYR A 76 -0.06 1.39 13.51
N GLU A 77 -0.22 0.83 14.71
CA GLU A 77 0.70 -0.16 15.22
C GLU A 77 0.61 -1.45 14.38
N SER A 78 1.77 -1.98 14.01
CA SER A 78 1.87 -3.19 13.21
C SER A 78 1.70 -4.43 14.09
N PRO A 79 1.03 -5.49 13.62
CA PRO A 79 0.91 -6.74 14.38
C PRO A 79 2.28 -7.38 14.68
N LEU A 80 3.28 -7.14 13.82
CA LEU A 80 4.67 -7.51 14.04
C LEU A 80 5.60 -6.48 13.37
N PRO A 81 6.78 -6.16 13.93
CA PRO A 81 7.79 -5.39 13.21
C PRO A 81 8.17 -6.06 11.89
N GLY A 82 8.21 -5.28 10.80
CA GLY A 82 8.37 -5.84 9.45
C GLY A 82 9.65 -6.64 9.26
N ASP A 83 10.79 -6.17 9.79
CA ASP A 83 12.04 -6.92 9.71
C ASP A 83 11.99 -8.26 10.47
N LYS A 84 11.28 -8.32 11.61
CA LYS A 84 11.09 -9.58 12.35
C LYS A 84 10.22 -10.57 11.60
N LEU A 85 9.20 -10.08 10.88
CA LEU A 85 8.39 -10.94 10.02
C LEU A 85 9.21 -11.50 8.86
N ILE A 86 10.06 -10.68 8.24
CA ILE A 86 10.95 -11.10 7.16
C ILE A 86 11.91 -12.19 7.67
N ASP A 87 12.59 -11.95 8.80
CA ASP A 87 13.52 -12.91 9.40
C ASP A 87 12.81 -14.25 9.68
N LEU A 88 11.58 -14.20 10.21
CA LEU A 88 10.78 -15.38 10.52
C LEU A 88 10.51 -16.23 9.26
N VAL A 89 9.99 -15.63 8.19
CA VAL A 89 9.62 -16.37 6.98
C VAL A 89 10.83 -16.84 6.18
N GLU A 90 11.96 -16.13 6.26
CA GLU A 90 13.22 -16.52 5.60
C GLU A 90 13.88 -17.69 6.34
N THR A 91 13.77 -17.75 7.67
CA THR A 91 14.44 -18.77 8.49
C THR A 91 13.65 -20.07 8.61
N MET A 92 12.32 -20.00 8.63
CA MET A 92 11.49 -21.18 8.85
C MET A 92 11.11 -21.90 7.54
N GLU A 93 10.92 -23.22 7.66
CA GLU A 93 10.35 -24.04 6.58
C GLU A 93 8.90 -23.61 6.28
N GLU A 94 8.52 -23.67 5.01
CA GLU A 94 7.21 -23.24 4.54
C GLU A 94 6.05 -23.95 5.24
N LYS A 95 6.20 -25.27 5.48
CA LYS A 95 5.20 -26.06 6.22
C LYS A 95 4.97 -25.52 7.64
N VAL A 96 6.01 -25.07 8.32
CA VAL A 96 5.90 -24.51 9.67
C VAL A 96 5.21 -23.15 9.61
N ILE A 97 5.60 -22.28 8.66
CA ILE A 97 4.94 -20.99 8.42
C ILE A 97 3.45 -21.17 8.15
N ASN A 98 3.08 -22.11 7.28
CA ASN A 98 1.68 -22.36 6.94
C ASN A 98 0.88 -22.83 8.16
N ASN A 99 1.47 -23.64 9.05
CA ASN A 99 0.81 -24.09 10.28
C ASN A 99 0.59 -22.95 11.29
N ILE A 100 1.52 -21.99 11.39
CA ILE A 100 1.39 -20.87 12.34
C ILE A 100 0.66 -19.65 11.74
N THR A 101 0.47 -19.61 10.42
CA THR A 101 -0.14 -18.48 9.71
C THR A 101 -1.49 -18.04 10.30
N PRO A 102 -2.44 -18.95 10.63
CA PRO A 102 -3.70 -18.54 11.26
C PRO A 102 -3.52 -17.76 12.56
N GLY A 103 -2.52 -18.15 13.37
CA GLY A 103 -2.19 -17.45 14.62
C GLY A 103 -1.49 -16.11 14.39
N LEU A 104 -0.69 -15.98 13.31
CA LEU A 104 -0.06 -14.71 12.93
C LEU A 104 -1.07 -13.71 12.36
N LEU A 105 -2.05 -14.17 11.59
CA LEU A 105 -3.09 -13.31 11.03
C LEU A 105 -3.97 -12.70 12.13
N GLY A 106 -4.25 -13.42 13.22
CA GLY A 106 -5.13 -12.92 14.28
C GLY A 106 -6.48 -12.48 13.71
N ASP A 107 -6.81 -11.20 13.89
CA ASP A 107 -8.07 -10.59 13.42
C ASP A 107 -8.05 -10.19 11.93
N PHE A 108 -6.91 -10.30 11.24
CA PHE A 108 -6.84 -9.97 9.82
C PHE A 108 -7.57 -11.02 8.98
N PRO A 109 -8.41 -10.60 8.02
CA PRO A 109 -9.25 -11.52 7.25
C PRO A 109 -8.45 -12.35 6.22
N ASN A 110 -7.24 -11.91 5.85
CA ASN A 110 -6.41 -12.56 4.84
C ASN A 110 -4.94 -12.09 4.90
N THR A 111 -4.06 -12.81 4.20
CA THR A 111 -2.62 -12.52 4.12
C THR A 111 -2.31 -11.21 3.40
N TYR A 112 -3.16 -10.77 2.47
CA TYR A 112 -3.00 -9.50 1.78
C TYR A 112 -3.13 -8.30 2.72
N ALA A 113 -4.24 -8.21 3.46
CA ALA A 113 -4.47 -7.12 4.42
C ALA A 113 -3.38 -7.10 5.49
N TYR A 114 -3.04 -8.28 6.04
CA TYR A 114 -1.97 -8.44 7.02
C TYR A 114 -0.62 -7.94 6.49
N THR A 115 -0.20 -8.39 5.31
CA THR A 115 1.11 -7.99 4.75
C THR A 115 1.15 -6.53 4.32
N LYS A 116 0.02 -5.93 3.91
CA LYS A 116 -0.07 -4.48 3.68
C LYS A 116 0.07 -3.68 4.97
N ALA A 117 -0.55 -4.12 6.07
CA ALA A 117 -0.35 -3.52 7.39
C ALA A 117 1.13 -3.51 7.79
N VAL A 118 1.80 -4.66 7.63
CA VAL A 118 3.22 -4.79 7.97
C VAL A 118 4.13 -4.03 7.00
N ALA A 119 3.76 -3.91 5.72
CA ALA A 119 4.48 -3.07 4.77
C ALA A 119 4.42 -1.57 5.16
N GLU A 120 3.33 -1.09 5.73
CA GLU A 120 3.25 0.28 6.26
C GLU A 120 4.21 0.51 7.43
N ASN A 121 4.48 -0.51 8.26
CA ASN A 121 5.53 -0.43 9.26
C ASN A 121 6.92 -0.24 8.64
N ILE A 122 7.22 -0.98 7.56
CA ILE A 122 8.47 -0.78 6.80
C ILE A 122 8.52 0.65 6.24
N VAL A 123 7.42 1.18 5.69
CA VAL A 123 7.36 2.58 5.24
C VAL A 123 7.69 3.53 6.37
N LYS A 124 7.07 3.37 7.54
CA LYS A 124 7.30 4.23 8.70
C LYS A 124 8.76 4.21 9.16
N GLU A 125 9.38 3.03 9.22
CA GLU A 125 10.76 2.89 9.70
C GLU A 125 11.82 3.33 8.68
N TYR A 126 11.61 3.03 7.39
CA TYR A 126 12.62 3.24 6.34
C TYR A 126 12.47 4.56 5.58
N SER A 127 11.39 5.31 5.81
CA SER A 127 11.15 6.63 5.20
C SER A 127 11.97 7.77 5.79
N LYS A 128 12.63 7.56 6.94
CA LYS A 128 13.39 8.61 7.64
C LYS A 128 14.42 9.26 6.70
N GLY A 129 14.29 10.57 6.53
CA GLY A 129 15.12 11.39 5.64
C GLY A 129 14.82 11.24 4.14
N LEU A 130 13.68 10.67 3.76
CA LEU A 130 13.24 10.51 2.36
C LEU A 130 11.90 11.23 2.12
N PRO A 131 11.65 11.76 0.91
CA PRO A 131 10.39 12.40 0.56
C PRO A 131 9.33 11.33 0.26
N VAL A 132 8.59 10.90 1.28
CA VAL A 132 7.67 9.74 1.20
C VAL A 132 6.23 10.15 1.43
N ALA A 133 5.30 9.52 0.74
CA ALA A 133 3.87 9.54 1.08
C ALA A 133 3.30 8.12 1.04
N LEU A 134 2.34 7.86 1.93
CA LEU A 134 1.56 6.63 1.96
C LEU A 134 0.19 6.89 1.33
N PHE A 135 -0.18 6.11 0.32
CA PHE A 135 -1.45 6.26 -0.39
C PHE A 135 -2.28 4.97 -0.27
N ARG A 136 -3.47 5.05 0.32
CA ARG A 136 -4.37 3.93 0.63
C ARG A 136 -5.65 4.02 -0.20
N PRO A 137 -5.70 3.43 -1.41
CA PRO A 137 -6.94 3.32 -2.17
C PRO A 137 -7.88 2.25 -1.58
N SER A 138 -9.19 2.46 -1.73
CA SER A 138 -10.20 1.41 -1.52
C SER A 138 -10.28 0.46 -2.72
N ILE A 139 -11.45 -0.15 -2.98
CA ILE A 139 -11.59 -1.09 -4.10
C ILE A 139 -11.49 -0.28 -5.39
N VAL A 140 -10.53 -0.65 -6.24
CA VAL A 140 -10.33 0.03 -7.51
C VAL A 140 -11.21 -0.64 -8.57
N GLY A 141 -12.26 0.07 -8.99
CA GLY A 141 -13.13 -0.35 -10.08
C GLY A 141 -12.70 0.29 -11.39
N ALA A 142 -12.56 -0.50 -12.46
CA ALA A 142 -12.59 0.06 -13.80
C ALA A 142 -14.06 0.29 -14.18
N ALA A 143 -14.44 1.53 -14.50
CA ALA A 143 -15.80 1.88 -14.92
C ALA A 143 -16.31 1.10 -16.17
N VAL A 144 -15.46 0.28 -16.80
CA VAL A 144 -15.71 -0.39 -18.09
C VAL A 144 -15.58 -1.92 -18.02
N GLY A 145 -16.15 -2.55 -16.98
CA GLY A 145 -16.70 -3.92 -17.14
C GLY A 145 -15.91 -5.11 -16.61
N LEU A 146 -15.09 -4.96 -15.56
CA LEU A 146 -14.35 -6.11 -14.99
C LEU A 146 -15.05 -6.82 -13.81
N LEU A 147 -16.18 -6.31 -13.33
CA LEU A 147 -16.96 -6.94 -12.27
C LEU A 147 -18.20 -7.62 -12.85
N HIS A 148 -18.08 -8.89 -13.26
CA HIS A 148 -19.18 -9.64 -13.87
C HIS A 148 -20.18 -10.16 -12.82
N VAL A 149 -19.68 -10.61 -11.67
CA VAL A 149 -20.49 -11.12 -10.55
C VAL A 149 -19.76 -10.81 -9.25
N LEU A 150 -20.44 -10.17 -8.30
CA LEU A 150 -19.94 -9.95 -6.94
C LEU A 150 -21.01 -10.39 -5.94
N ASN A 151 -20.72 -11.43 -5.15
CA ASN A 151 -21.60 -11.85 -4.06
C ASN A 151 -21.34 -10.98 -2.83
N CYS A 152 -22.15 -9.95 -2.63
CA CYS A 152 -22.02 -9.00 -1.54
C CYS A 152 -23.39 -8.70 -0.91
N ASN A 153 -23.37 -8.23 0.34
CA ASN A 153 -24.60 -7.80 0.99
C ASN A 153 -25.02 -6.43 0.41
N PRO A 154 -26.22 -6.32 -0.20
CA PRO A 154 -26.65 -5.10 -0.88
C PRO A 154 -26.81 -3.89 0.06
N LYS A 155 -26.86 -4.11 1.38
CA LYS A 155 -26.98 -3.05 2.40
C LYS A 155 -25.64 -2.47 2.85
N VAL A 156 -24.52 -3.11 2.48
CA VAL A 156 -23.18 -2.64 2.86
C VAL A 156 -22.74 -1.53 1.91
N ILE A 157 -21.99 -0.56 2.44
CA ILE A 157 -21.40 0.53 1.64
C ILE A 157 -20.43 -0.06 0.61
N ALA A 158 -20.60 0.35 -0.63
CA ALA A 158 -19.71 0.05 -1.75
C ALA A 158 -18.58 1.08 -1.78
N ASP A 159 -17.49 0.80 -1.07
CA ASP A 159 -16.28 1.63 -1.11
C ASP A 159 -15.45 1.30 -2.35
N LEU A 160 -15.85 1.93 -3.47
CA LEU A 160 -15.36 1.71 -4.81
C LEU A 160 -14.94 3.05 -5.43
N VAL A 161 -13.71 3.11 -5.93
CA VAL A 161 -13.14 4.28 -6.59
C VAL A 161 -12.74 3.97 -8.04
N PRO A 162 -12.93 4.91 -9.00
CA PRO A 162 -12.51 4.71 -10.39
C PRO A 162 -10.99 4.63 -10.54
N GLY A 163 -10.49 3.64 -11.27
CA GLY A 163 -9.04 3.41 -11.42
C GLY A 163 -8.25 4.55 -12.07
N ASP A 164 -8.84 5.25 -13.04
CA ASP A 164 -8.25 6.45 -13.63
C ASP A 164 -8.10 7.59 -12.60
N MET A 165 -9.09 7.76 -11.73
CA MET A 165 -9.03 8.75 -10.65
C MET A 165 -8.01 8.35 -9.57
N VAL A 166 -7.87 7.06 -9.26
CA VAL A 166 -6.81 6.55 -8.38
C VAL A 166 -5.43 6.89 -8.94
N VAL A 167 -5.21 6.70 -10.25
CA VAL A 167 -3.95 7.07 -10.91
C VAL A 167 -3.70 8.58 -10.82
N ASN A 168 -4.70 9.40 -11.13
CA ASN A 168 -4.58 10.86 -11.03
C ASN A 168 -4.27 11.31 -9.59
N ALA A 169 -4.92 10.71 -8.60
CA ALA A 169 -4.67 10.99 -7.18
C ALA A 169 -3.25 10.59 -6.78
N CYS A 170 -2.77 9.41 -7.18
CA CYS A 170 -1.39 8.97 -6.97
C CYS A 170 -0.37 9.98 -7.56
N ILE A 171 -0.58 10.45 -8.78
CA ILE A 171 0.30 11.44 -9.43
C ILE A 171 0.27 12.77 -8.67
N ALA A 172 -0.91 13.21 -8.24
CA ALA A 172 -1.06 14.42 -7.42
C ALA A 172 -0.36 14.28 -6.06
N THR A 173 -0.44 13.12 -5.41
CA THR A 173 0.31 12.79 -4.19
C THR A 173 1.81 12.93 -4.43
N ALA A 174 2.35 12.34 -5.50
CA ALA A 174 3.77 12.47 -5.82
C ALA A 174 4.19 13.93 -6.06
N TRP A 175 3.39 14.69 -6.80
CA TRP A 175 3.64 16.12 -7.01
C TRP A 175 3.65 16.91 -5.70
N LYS A 176 2.67 16.67 -4.81
CA LYS A 176 2.59 17.33 -3.51
C LYS A 176 3.77 16.98 -2.63
N THR A 177 4.14 15.69 -2.54
CA THR A 177 5.34 15.23 -1.84
C THR A 177 6.60 15.92 -2.37
N ALA A 178 6.78 15.98 -3.70
CA ALA A 178 7.93 16.66 -4.30
C ALA A 178 7.97 18.18 -4.05
N LYS A 179 6.82 18.81 -3.79
CA LYS A 179 6.72 20.24 -3.49
C LYS A 179 6.95 20.54 -2.01
N GLU A 180 6.44 19.70 -1.12
CA GLU A 180 6.52 19.88 0.33
C GLU A 180 7.86 19.41 0.90
N TYR A 181 8.61 18.59 0.16
CA TYR A 181 9.91 18.05 0.55
C TYR A 181 11.00 18.45 -0.47
N PRO A 182 11.67 19.61 -0.30
CA PRO A 182 12.70 20.07 -1.22
C PRO A 182 13.90 19.09 -1.26
N SER A 183 14.34 18.78 -2.48
CA SER A 183 15.20 17.64 -2.81
C SER A 183 16.70 17.81 -2.57
N ASN A 184 17.12 18.80 -1.78
CA ASN A 184 18.54 18.95 -1.47
C ASN A 184 18.83 18.17 -0.18
N HIS A 185 19.93 17.41 -0.14
CA HIS A 185 20.35 16.68 1.06
C HIS A 185 20.53 17.58 2.31
N GLU A 186 20.65 18.90 2.12
CA GLU A 186 20.65 19.93 3.17
C GLU A 186 19.23 20.31 3.66
N ASP A 187 18.20 20.09 2.84
CA ASP A 187 16.77 20.36 3.10
C ASP A 187 15.97 19.07 3.35
N ALA A 188 16.67 17.96 3.66
CA ALA A 188 16.02 16.68 3.95
C ALA A 188 15.00 16.85 5.08
N PRO A 189 13.82 16.19 5.00
CA PRO A 189 12.82 16.31 6.05
C PRO A 189 13.41 15.93 7.40
N PRO A 190 12.95 16.57 8.49
CA PRO A 190 13.32 16.19 9.84
C PRO A 190 13.22 14.66 10.02
N PRO A 191 14.20 13.99 10.63
CA PRO A 191 14.20 12.53 10.76
C PRO A 191 12.97 11.95 11.47
N ASP A 192 12.25 12.79 12.21
CA ASP A 192 11.01 12.51 12.95
C ASP A 192 9.73 12.86 12.17
N LEU A 193 9.83 13.49 10.99
CA LEU A 193 8.68 13.80 10.16
C LEU A 193 8.08 12.50 9.62
N THR A 194 6.90 12.18 10.15
CA THR A 194 6.12 11.02 9.69
C THR A 194 5.56 11.33 8.30
N PRO A 195 5.68 10.40 7.32
CA PRO A 195 5.10 10.59 6.00
C PRO A 195 3.59 10.90 6.07
N PRO A 196 3.06 11.81 5.24
CA PRO A 196 1.62 11.98 5.13
C PRO A 196 0.97 10.70 4.61
N VAL A 197 -0.21 10.41 5.15
CA VAL A 197 -1.07 9.29 4.75
C VAL A 197 -2.29 9.84 4.04
N TYR A 198 -2.68 9.23 2.93
CA TYR A 198 -3.85 9.63 2.17
C TYR A 198 -4.80 8.45 2.01
N ASN A 199 -6.01 8.54 2.55
CA ASN A 199 -7.06 7.56 2.33
C ASN A 199 -7.89 7.98 1.11
N TYR A 200 -7.82 7.20 0.03
CA TYR A 200 -8.57 7.45 -1.19
C TYR A 200 -9.77 6.51 -1.27
N VAL A 201 -10.86 6.94 -0.64
CA VAL A 201 -12.08 6.17 -0.39
C VAL A 201 -13.31 6.95 -0.88
N SER A 202 -14.39 6.25 -1.23
CA SER A 202 -15.67 6.88 -1.61
C SER A 202 -16.68 6.92 -0.45
N SER A 203 -16.44 6.12 0.60
CA SER A 203 -17.37 5.88 1.71
C SER A 203 -17.63 7.11 2.61
N GLU A 204 -16.69 8.03 2.70
CA GLU A 204 -16.79 9.24 3.53
C GLU A 204 -17.65 10.35 2.91
N GLN A 205 -17.79 10.36 1.58
CA GLN A 205 -18.45 11.45 0.84
C GLN A 205 -19.62 10.91 0.01
N ARG A 206 -20.81 10.90 0.63
CA ARG A 206 -22.07 10.38 0.06
C ARG A 206 -21.94 8.89 -0.32
N PRO A 207 -21.85 8.00 0.68
CA PRO A 207 -21.70 6.57 0.44
C PRO A 207 -22.88 6.02 -0.36
N LEU A 208 -22.56 5.18 -1.34
CA LEU A 208 -23.53 4.32 -2.02
C LEU A 208 -23.44 2.92 -1.42
N THR A 209 -24.57 2.23 -1.33
CA THR A 209 -24.62 0.81 -1.01
C THR A 209 -24.40 -0.04 -2.26
N TRP A 210 -24.01 -1.32 -2.09
CA TRP A 210 -23.90 -2.25 -3.22
C TRP A 210 -25.21 -2.41 -3.99
N GLY A 211 -26.37 -2.36 -3.31
CA GLY A 211 -27.68 -2.41 -3.96
C GLY A 211 -28.00 -1.15 -4.78
N GLU A 212 -27.63 0.04 -4.30
CA GLU A 212 -27.78 1.28 -5.08
C GLU A 212 -26.85 1.31 -6.30
N LEU A 213 -25.62 0.81 -6.14
CA LEU A 213 -24.67 0.69 -7.25
C LEU A 213 -25.18 -0.29 -8.32
N GLU A 214 -25.71 -1.45 -7.92
CA GLU A 214 -26.33 -2.43 -8.83
C GLU A 214 -27.46 -1.79 -9.64
N LEU A 215 -28.40 -1.11 -8.97
CA LEU A 215 -29.51 -0.41 -9.64
C LEU A 215 -29.01 0.65 -10.63
N ALA A 216 -27.99 1.41 -10.27
CA ALA A 216 -27.41 2.44 -11.14
C ALA A 216 -26.70 1.86 -12.37
N LEU A 217 -26.14 0.66 -12.28
CA LEU A 217 -25.50 -0.05 -13.39
C LEU A 217 -26.51 -0.72 -14.31
N ILE A 218 -27.57 -1.32 -13.76
CA ILE A 218 -28.64 -1.97 -14.53
C ILE A 218 -29.49 -0.93 -15.28
N ALA A 219 -29.80 0.22 -14.67
CA ALA A 219 -30.64 1.26 -15.28
C ALA A 219 -30.02 1.94 -16.53
N LYS A 220 -28.77 1.61 -16.88
CA LYS A 220 -28.09 2.10 -18.09
C LYS A 220 -28.21 1.15 -19.29
N TYR A 221 -28.90 0.02 -19.13
CA TYR A 221 -29.22 -0.95 -20.20
C TYR A 221 -30.74 -1.18 -20.27
#